data_AF-A0A9P6WQI4-F1
#
_entry.id   AF-A0A9P6WQI4-F1
#
_cell.length_a   1.000
_cell.length_b   1.000
_cell.length_c   1.000
_cell.angle_alpha   90.00
_cell.angle_beta   90.00
_cell.angle_gamma   90.00
#
_symmetry.space_group_name_H-M   'P 1'
#
loop_
_entity.id
_entity.type
_entity.pdbx_description
1 polymer ?
#
loop_
_entity_poly.entity_id
_entity_poly.type
_entity_poly.pdbx_seq_one_letter_code
_entity_poly.pdbx_strand_id
1 'polypeptide(L)'
;MGISHTTPSKNPKKGTVKNLSPSKDYGIAIGDDPDDVWNSTRTACVNSVLKTFKAIKAKDDIEIEYKYTPEISATKYENLLYNKYSLSLNAYKLRFRKDLIALKNPKTKFAFDLMIGYLEFSDFVNLNEKDLISKSQKEKNTKLLDDQLKNKMGKQFPTNINQIKNQNVFVSEKWGISESAAKIDPEFDLD
;
A
#
# COMPACT_ATOMS: atom_id res chain seq x y z
N MET A 1 -38.77 48.27 49.96
CA MET A 1 -38.40 48.06 48.56
C MET A 1 -36.89 47.84 48.51
N GLY A 2 -36.46 46.61 48.25
CA GLY A 2 -35.05 46.29 48.03
C GLY A 2 -34.72 46.34 46.56
N ILE A 3 -33.47 46.65 46.22
CA ILE A 3 -32.80 46.11 45.03
C ILE A 3 -31.30 46.05 45.32
N SER A 4 -30.77 44.83 45.18
CA SER A 4 -29.35 44.49 45.22
C SER A 4 -28.65 44.92 43.94
N HIS A 5 -27.40 45.38 44.05
CA HIS A 5 -26.46 45.36 42.93
C HIS A 5 -25.14 44.72 43.39
N THR A 6 -24.85 43.57 42.80
CA THR A 6 -23.60 42.80 42.93
C THR A 6 -22.59 43.20 41.84
N THR A 7 -21.30 43.14 42.22
CA THR A 7 -20.05 42.86 41.48
C THR A 7 -18.96 43.93 41.73
N PRO A 8 -17.64 43.64 41.54
CA PRO A 8 -16.95 42.36 41.37
C PRO A 8 -15.80 42.12 42.40
N SER A 9 -15.49 40.86 42.71
CA SER A 9 -14.28 40.51 43.47
C SER A 9 -13.23 39.87 42.56
N LYS A 10 -12.12 40.59 42.35
CA LYS A 10 -10.84 40.04 41.91
C LYS A 10 -10.08 39.56 43.16
N ASN A 11 -9.63 38.31 43.17
CA ASN A 11 -8.24 37.98 43.50
C ASN A 11 -7.90 36.50 43.23
N PRO A 12 -6.65 36.20 42.82
CA PRO A 12 -6.18 34.86 42.47
C PRO A 12 -5.70 34.11 43.72
N LYS A 13 -5.87 32.79 43.76
CA LYS A 13 -5.21 31.93 44.76
C LYS A 13 -4.19 31.00 44.10
N LYS A 14 -2.93 31.23 44.49
CA LYS A 14 -1.77 30.34 44.35
C LYS A 14 -2.03 29.00 45.05
N GLY A 15 -1.46 27.94 44.47
CA GLY A 15 -0.80 26.88 45.21
C GLY A 15 -1.54 25.54 45.28
N THR A 16 -1.07 24.55 44.52
CA THR A 16 -0.67 23.23 45.05
C THR A 16 0.26 22.58 44.02
N VAL A 17 1.57 22.61 44.28
CA VAL A 17 2.56 21.83 43.55
C VAL A 17 2.45 20.40 44.07
N LYS A 18 1.95 19.47 43.24
CA LYS A 18 2.09 18.04 43.50
C LYS A 18 3.49 17.63 43.04
N ASN A 19 4.32 17.24 44.00
CA ASN A 19 5.57 16.52 43.77
C ASN A 19 5.25 15.20 43.05
N LEU A 20 5.37 15.20 41.73
CA LEU A 20 5.59 13.99 40.95
C LEU A 20 7.08 13.70 41.02
N SER A 21 7.41 12.54 41.59
CA SER A 21 8.75 11.96 41.54
C SER A 21 9.29 12.00 40.11
N PRO A 22 10.60 12.27 39.91
CA PRO A 22 11.20 12.23 38.59
C PRO A 22 11.29 10.77 38.18
N SER A 23 10.29 10.27 37.45
CA SER A 23 10.50 9.12 36.59
C SER A 23 11.59 9.54 35.63
N LYS A 24 12.74 8.85 35.68
CA LYS A 24 13.86 9.07 34.77
C LYS A 24 13.31 9.11 33.35
N ASP A 25 13.26 10.32 32.82
CA ASP A 25 12.94 10.61 31.44
C ASP A 25 14.16 10.17 30.65
N TYR A 26 14.23 8.87 30.35
CA TYR A 26 15.11 8.38 29.32
C TYR A 26 14.56 8.98 28.04
N GLY A 27 15.14 10.11 27.61
CA GLY A 27 14.71 10.85 26.44
C GLY A 27 14.74 9.98 25.19
N ILE A 28 13.62 9.30 24.93
CA ILE A 28 13.31 8.70 23.64
C ILE A 28 12.54 9.80 22.92
N ALA A 29 13.20 10.43 21.94
CA ALA A 29 12.54 11.42 21.11
C ALA A 29 11.36 10.75 20.38
N ILE A 30 10.24 11.46 20.22
CA ILE A 30 9.12 11.00 19.38
C ILE A 30 9.69 10.59 18.01
N GLY A 31 9.61 9.30 17.70
CA GLY A 31 10.20 8.73 16.47
C GLY A 31 11.34 7.73 16.65
N ASP A 32 11.89 7.55 17.86
CA ASP A 32 12.88 6.50 18.14
C ASP A 32 12.22 5.17 18.58
N ASP A 33 10.96 5.20 19.03
CA ASP A 33 10.19 3.99 19.31
C ASP A 33 9.59 3.41 18.01
N PRO A 34 9.86 2.15 17.64
CA PRO A 34 9.22 1.50 16.50
C PRO A 34 7.68 1.53 16.56
N ASP A 35 7.08 1.59 17.75
CA ASP A 35 5.63 1.70 17.90
C ASP A 35 5.10 3.09 17.49
N ASP A 36 5.89 4.15 17.64
CA ASP A 36 5.54 5.50 17.16
C ASP A 36 5.43 5.54 15.64
N VAL A 37 6.35 4.86 14.95
CA VAL A 37 6.36 4.77 13.49
C VAL A 37 5.13 4.03 12.99
N TRP A 38 4.74 2.95 13.66
CA TRP A 38 3.51 2.22 13.36
C TRP A 38 2.29 3.10 13.58
N ASN A 39 2.14 3.69 14.76
CA ASN A 39 0.98 4.53 15.10
C ASN A 39 0.81 5.68 14.11
N SER A 40 1.89 6.42 13.81
CA SER A 40 1.89 7.49 12.82
C SER A 40 1.48 6.99 11.42
N THR A 41 2.03 5.86 10.99
CA THR A 41 1.70 5.25 9.69
C THR A 41 0.22 4.85 9.63
N ARG A 42 -0.30 4.21 10.67
CA ARG A 42 -1.70 3.76 10.75
C ARG A 42 -2.66 4.93 10.71
N THR A 43 -2.40 5.98 11.50
CA THR A 43 -3.21 7.22 11.48
C THR A 43 -3.21 7.86 10.09
N ALA A 44 -2.06 7.93 9.41
CA ALA A 44 -1.97 8.44 8.04
C ALA A 44 -2.78 7.59 7.04
N CYS A 45 -2.81 6.27 7.24
CA CYS A 45 -3.58 5.33 6.42
C CYS A 45 -5.09 5.56 6.58
N VAL A 46 -5.59 5.62 7.83
CA VAL A 46 -7.00 5.93 8.13
C VAL A 46 -7.39 7.26 7.48
N ASN A 47 -6.61 8.31 7.69
CA ASN A 47 -6.91 9.65 7.15
C ASN A 47 -6.98 9.67 5.62
N SER A 48 -6.08 8.94 4.95
CA SER A 48 -6.05 8.88 3.49
C SER A 48 -7.26 8.13 2.91
N VAL A 49 -7.68 7.05 3.56
CA VAL A 49 -8.85 6.27 3.17
C VAL A 49 -10.13 7.05 3.46
N LEU A 50 -10.22 7.69 4.63
CA LEU A 50 -11.32 8.56 5.02
C LEU A 50 -11.57 9.67 3.99
N LYS A 51 -10.51 10.36 3.54
CA LYS A 51 -10.61 11.37 2.47
C LYS A 51 -11.20 10.78 1.18
N THR A 52 -10.81 9.55 0.84
CA THR A 52 -11.30 8.87 -0.37
C THR A 52 -12.79 8.55 -0.24
N PHE A 53 -13.22 7.99 0.88
CA PHE A 53 -14.64 7.70 1.13
C PHE A 53 -15.51 8.96 1.20
N LYS A 54 -15.04 10.03 1.86
CA LYS A 54 -15.74 11.32 1.89
C LYS A 54 -15.91 11.93 0.50
N ALA A 55 -14.87 11.87 -0.32
CA ALA A 55 -14.92 12.40 -1.69
C ALA A 55 -15.90 11.62 -2.58
N ILE A 56 -16.11 10.34 -2.33
CA ILE A 56 -17.09 9.52 -3.07
C ILE A 56 -18.49 9.83 -2.59
N LYS A 57 -18.71 9.81 -1.27
CA LYS A 57 -20.01 10.17 -0.68
C LYS A 57 -20.49 11.56 -1.10
N ALA A 58 -19.57 12.52 -1.28
CA ALA A 58 -19.90 13.88 -1.74
C ALA A 58 -20.19 13.99 -3.25
N LYS A 59 -19.84 12.98 -4.05
CA LYS A 59 -20.12 12.94 -5.50
C LYS A 59 -21.42 12.22 -5.83
N ASP A 60 -21.88 11.36 -4.93
CA ASP A 60 -23.12 10.63 -5.10
C ASP A 60 -24.29 11.50 -4.60
N ASP A 61 -24.94 12.20 -5.52
CA ASP A 61 -26.17 13.00 -5.29
C ASP A 61 -27.43 12.15 -5.08
N ILE A 62 -27.27 10.83 -4.96
CA ILE A 62 -28.36 9.86 -4.86
C ILE A 62 -28.55 9.51 -3.39
N GLU A 63 -29.80 9.52 -2.90
CA GLU A 63 -30.18 9.00 -1.58
C GLU A 63 -29.91 7.49 -1.51
N ILE A 64 -28.65 7.14 -1.29
CA ILE A 64 -28.20 5.76 -1.12
C ILE A 64 -28.01 5.52 0.38
N GLU A 65 -28.65 4.48 0.88
CA GLU A 65 -28.49 4.05 2.26
C GLU A 65 -27.12 3.37 2.42
N TYR A 66 -26.18 4.11 3.00
CA TYR A 66 -24.85 3.58 3.31
C TYR A 66 -24.91 2.73 4.58
N LYS A 67 -24.46 1.47 4.48
CA LYS A 67 -24.32 0.56 5.62
C LYS A 67 -23.29 1.06 6.63
N TYR A 68 -22.23 1.73 6.16
CA TYR A 68 -21.16 2.26 7.00
C TYR A 68 -20.87 3.73 6.69
N THR A 69 -20.59 4.52 7.72
CA THR A 69 -20.07 5.88 7.54
C THR A 69 -18.63 5.85 7.02
N PRO A 70 -18.15 6.92 6.36
CA PRO A 70 -16.76 7.02 5.91
C PRO A 70 -15.74 6.79 7.03
N GLU A 71 -16.02 7.29 8.24
CA GLU A 71 -15.18 7.15 9.44
C GLU A 71 -15.07 5.69 9.89
N ILE A 72 -16.19 4.98 9.97
CA ILE A 72 -16.24 3.57 10.36
C ILE A 72 -15.56 2.72 9.28
N SER A 73 -15.83 3.01 8.00
CA SER A 73 -15.27 2.28 6.86
C SER A 73 -13.74 2.37 6.83
N ALA A 74 -13.19 3.57 7.03
CA ALA A 74 -11.74 3.78 7.04
C ALA A 74 -11.06 3.02 8.18
N THR A 75 -11.64 3.08 9.38
CA THR A 75 -11.10 2.41 10.57
C THR A 75 -11.19 0.88 10.44
N LYS A 76 -12.32 0.37 9.93
CA LYS A 76 -12.54 -1.07 9.74
C LYS A 76 -11.59 -1.66 8.70
N TYR A 77 -11.40 -0.98 7.58
CA TYR A 77 -10.40 -1.35 6.57
C TYR A 77 -8.99 -1.38 7.16
N GLU A 78 -8.59 -0.32 7.87
CA GLU A 78 -7.24 -0.21 8.40
C GLU A 78 -6.92 -1.31 9.42
N ASN A 79 -7.85 -1.58 10.35
CA ASN A 79 -7.68 -2.64 11.33
C ASN A 79 -7.50 -4.02 10.67
N LEU A 80 -8.28 -4.32 9.62
CA LEU A 80 -8.17 -5.58 8.89
C LEU A 80 -6.85 -5.69 8.13
N LEU A 81 -6.40 -4.60 7.52
CA LEU A 81 -5.10 -4.56 6.85
C LEU A 81 -3.95 -4.72 7.84
N TYR A 82 -4.01 -4.04 8.98
CA TYR A 82 -2.99 -4.13 10.03
C TYR A 82 -2.90 -5.55 10.59
N ASN A 83 -4.03 -6.17 10.92
CA ASN A 83 -4.05 -7.54 11.44
C ASN A 83 -3.40 -8.56 10.49
N LYS A 84 -3.48 -8.32 9.17
CA LYS A 84 -2.89 -9.20 8.17
C LYS A 84 -1.40 -8.96 7.92
N TYR A 85 -0.94 -7.72 8.02
CA TYR A 85 0.44 -7.32 7.66
C TYR A 85 1.24 -6.73 8.83
N SER A 86 0.80 -6.92 10.08
CA SER A 86 1.46 -6.41 11.30
C SER A 86 2.91 -6.88 11.44
N LEU A 87 3.26 -8.03 10.86
CA LEU A 87 4.62 -8.58 10.87
C LEU A 87 5.62 -7.76 10.04
N SER A 88 5.15 -6.97 9.07
CA SER A 88 6.03 -6.21 8.18
C SER A 88 5.42 -4.87 7.77
N LEU A 89 6.00 -3.79 8.29
CA LEU A 89 5.62 -2.41 7.96
C LEU A 89 5.76 -2.12 6.45
N ASN A 90 6.77 -2.68 5.80
CA ASN A 90 6.99 -2.49 4.36
C ASN A 90 5.91 -3.20 3.53
N ALA A 91 5.55 -4.44 3.89
CA ALA A 91 4.47 -5.15 3.21
C ALA A 91 3.13 -4.45 3.41
N TYR A 92 2.84 -3.98 4.65
CA TYR A 92 1.67 -3.18 4.97
C TYR A 92 1.60 -1.91 4.11
N LYS A 93 2.67 -1.11 4.08
CA LYS A 93 2.74 0.13 3.28
C LYS A 93 2.57 -0.12 1.79
N LEU A 94 3.20 -1.17 1.25
CA LEU A 94 3.09 -1.52 -0.17
C LEU A 94 1.65 -1.91 -0.51
N ARG A 95 1.04 -2.79 0.29
CA ARG A 95 -0.33 -3.23 0.07
C ARG A 95 -1.31 -2.06 0.18
N PHE A 96 -1.17 -1.25 1.22
CA PHE A 96 -1.97 -0.05 1.43
C PHE A 96 -1.97 0.88 0.21
N ARG A 97 -0.81 1.13 -0.40
CA ARG A 97 -0.72 1.99 -1.59
C ARG A 97 -1.51 1.43 -2.77
N LYS A 98 -1.42 0.11 -3.00
CA LYS A 98 -2.16 -0.56 -4.10
C LYS A 98 -3.66 -0.48 -3.86
N ASP A 99 -4.10 -0.80 -2.66
CA ASP A 99 -5.50 -0.73 -2.25
C ASP A 99 -6.04 0.70 -2.34
N LEU A 100 -5.28 1.70 -1.88
CA LEU A 100 -5.66 3.11 -1.97
C LEU A 100 -5.81 3.60 -3.43
N ILE A 101 -4.94 3.16 -4.34
CA ILE A 101 -5.06 3.46 -5.78
C ILE A 101 -6.35 2.85 -6.34
N ALA A 102 -6.66 1.60 -5.96
CA ALA A 102 -7.87 0.91 -6.38
C ALA A 102 -9.14 1.60 -5.83
N LEU A 103 -9.12 2.06 -4.58
CA LEU A 103 -10.23 2.78 -3.94
C LEU A 103 -10.46 4.17 -4.54
N LYS A 104 -9.40 4.88 -4.93
CA LYS A 104 -9.49 6.19 -5.57
C LYS A 104 -9.99 6.14 -7.01
N ASN A 105 -9.87 4.99 -7.68
CA ASN A 105 -10.27 4.85 -9.06
C ASN A 105 -11.80 4.75 -9.16
N PRO A 106 -12.52 5.71 -9.76
CA PRO A 106 -13.97 5.66 -9.85
C PRO A 106 -14.47 4.50 -10.73
N LYS A 107 -13.62 3.95 -11.62
CA LYS A 107 -13.99 2.86 -12.54
C LYS A 107 -14.08 1.50 -11.86
N THR A 108 -13.41 1.30 -10.72
CA THR A 108 -13.43 0.03 -9.99
C THR A 108 -14.65 -0.08 -9.08
N LYS A 109 -15.24 1.05 -8.65
CA LYS A 109 -16.37 1.15 -7.71
C LYS A 109 -16.18 0.50 -6.34
N PHE A 110 -15.00 -0.06 -6.04
CA PHE A 110 -14.73 -0.74 -4.76
C PHE A 110 -15.08 0.10 -3.54
N ALA A 111 -14.70 1.38 -3.53
CA ALA A 111 -14.94 2.22 -2.38
C ALA A 111 -16.44 2.49 -2.13
N PHE A 112 -17.25 2.53 -3.18
CA PHE A 112 -18.71 2.62 -3.10
C PHE A 112 -19.32 1.29 -2.62
N ASP A 113 -18.90 0.17 -3.23
CA ASP A 113 -19.39 -1.17 -2.89
C ASP A 113 -19.09 -1.54 -1.43
N LEU A 114 -17.95 -1.10 -0.90
CA LEU A 114 -17.58 -1.28 0.51
C LEU A 114 -18.45 -0.48 1.48
N MET A 115 -18.79 0.78 1.14
CA MET A 115 -19.60 1.64 2.02
C MET A 115 -21.08 1.21 2.07
N ILE A 116 -21.61 0.68 0.98
CA ILE A 116 -22.96 0.12 0.91
C ILE A 116 -22.99 -1.31 1.47
N GLY A 117 -21.85 -1.99 1.49
CA GLY A 117 -21.73 -3.35 2.01
C GLY A 117 -22.07 -4.43 1.00
N TYR A 118 -22.05 -4.13 -0.30
CA TYR A 118 -22.05 -5.12 -1.36
C TYR A 118 -20.75 -5.94 -1.38
N LEU A 119 -19.65 -5.33 -0.93
CA LEU A 119 -18.36 -5.98 -0.73
C LEU A 119 -17.99 -5.91 0.75
N GLU A 120 -17.52 -7.02 1.32
CA GLU A 120 -16.96 -7.01 2.67
C GLU A 120 -15.51 -6.52 2.67
N PHE A 121 -15.14 -5.82 3.74
CA PHE A 121 -13.76 -5.33 3.93
C PHE A 121 -12.74 -6.45 4.06
N SER A 122 -13.12 -7.58 4.67
CA SER A 122 -12.33 -8.82 4.77
C SER A 122 -11.95 -9.34 3.38
N ASP A 123 -12.93 -9.45 2.50
CA ASP A 123 -12.74 -9.92 1.12
C ASP A 123 -11.84 -8.98 0.34
N PHE A 124 -12.08 -7.67 0.46
CA PHE A 124 -11.27 -6.65 -0.21
C PHE A 124 -9.78 -6.72 0.18
N VAL A 125 -9.47 -6.85 1.48
CA VAL A 125 -8.09 -6.98 1.98
C VAL A 125 -7.45 -8.32 1.54
N ASN A 126 -8.26 -9.31 1.17
CA ASN A 126 -7.83 -10.59 0.66
C ASN A 126 -7.70 -10.67 -0.85
N LEU A 127 -8.21 -9.70 -1.61
CA LEU A 127 -8.09 -9.69 -3.07
C LEU A 127 -6.63 -9.74 -3.52
N ASN A 128 -6.39 -10.39 -4.65
CA ASN A 128 -5.08 -10.35 -5.30
C ASN A 128 -4.92 -9.03 -6.05
N GLU A 129 -3.67 -8.65 -6.33
CA GLU A 129 -3.37 -7.41 -7.06
C GLU A 129 -4.00 -7.38 -8.45
N LYS A 130 -4.13 -8.55 -9.08
CA LYS A 130 -4.78 -8.74 -10.38
C LYS A 130 -6.28 -8.45 -10.34
N ASP A 131 -6.88 -8.45 -9.15
CA ASP A 131 -8.31 -8.22 -8.95
C ASP A 131 -8.64 -6.80 -8.52
N LEU A 132 -7.63 -6.02 -8.12
CA LEU A 132 -7.77 -4.60 -7.77
C LEU A 132 -7.91 -3.66 -8.99
N ILE A 133 -8.04 -4.22 -10.20
CA ILE A 133 -8.18 -3.46 -11.46
C ILE A 133 -9.61 -3.55 -12.01
N SER A 134 -10.05 -2.46 -12.65
CA SER A 134 -11.40 -2.39 -13.21
C SER A 134 -11.59 -3.41 -14.34
N LYS A 135 -12.84 -3.86 -14.58
CA LYS A 135 -13.15 -4.79 -15.67
C LYS A 135 -12.61 -4.31 -17.03
N SER A 136 -12.76 -3.01 -17.32
CA SER A 136 -12.20 -2.40 -18.55
C SER A 136 -10.68 -2.46 -18.61
N GLN A 137 -9.98 -2.32 -17.48
CA GLN A 137 -8.52 -2.46 -17.44
C GLN A 137 -8.09 -3.94 -17.57
N LYS A 138 -8.86 -4.88 -17.00
CA LYS A 138 -8.65 -6.32 -17.21
C LYS A 138 -8.71 -6.66 -18.70
N GLU A 139 -9.73 -6.19 -19.41
CA GLU A 139 -9.88 -6.40 -20.85
C GLU A 139 -8.76 -5.76 -21.69
N LYS A 140 -8.27 -4.58 -21.32
CA LYS A 140 -7.12 -3.96 -22.00
C LYS A 140 -5.85 -4.76 -21.78
N ASN A 141 -5.63 -5.27 -20.57
CA ASN A 141 -4.47 -6.07 -20.24
C ASN A 141 -4.52 -7.44 -20.96
N THR A 142 -5.69 -8.07 -21.09
CA THR A 142 -5.82 -9.32 -21.86
C THR A 142 -5.59 -9.08 -23.34
N LYS A 143 -6.13 -8.01 -23.93
CA LYS A 143 -5.85 -7.64 -25.32
C LYS A 143 -4.36 -7.37 -25.56
N LEU A 144 -3.71 -6.63 -24.68
CA LEU A 144 -2.28 -6.36 -24.77
C LEU A 144 -1.46 -7.65 -24.66
N LEU A 145 -1.85 -8.55 -23.75
CA LEU A 145 -1.22 -9.86 -23.61
C LEU A 145 -1.42 -10.73 -24.86
N ASP A 146 -2.62 -10.74 -25.44
CA ASP A 146 -2.91 -11.42 -26.71
C ASP A 146 -2.11 -10.82 -27.87
N ASP A 147 -1.99 -9.51 -27.94
CA ASP A 147 -1.17 -8.82 -28.95
C ASP A 147 0.32 -9.09 -28.77
N GLN A 148 0.80 -9.19 -27.52
CA GLN A 148 2.17 -9.61 -27.22
C GLN A 148 2.42 -11.08 -27.57
N LEU A 149 1.46 -11.98 -27.31
CA LEU A 149 1.54 -13.38 -27.72
C LEU A 149 1.54 -13.48 -29.24
N LYS A 150 0.66 -12.76 -29.92
CA LYS A 150 0.64 -12.68 -31.40
C LYS A 150 1.92 -12.10 -31.96
N ASN A 151 2.52 -11.09 -31.33
CA ASN A 151 3.80 -10.53 -31.77
C ASN A 151 4.98 -11.49 -31.49
N LYS A 152 4.93 -12.27 -30.40
CA LYS A 152 5.90 -13.32 -30.11
C LYS A 152 5.76 -14.52 -31.04
N MET A 153 4.54 -14.88 -31.45
CA MET A 153 4.27 -15.93 -32.43
C MET A 153 4.45 -15.46 -33.88
N GLY A 154 4.24 -14.17 -34.15
CA GLY A 154 4.40 -13.51 -35.44
C GLY A 154 5.86 -13.22 -35.79
N LYS A 155 6.77 -13.29 -34.82
CA LYS A 155 8.17 -13.63 -35.08
C LYS A 155 8.21 -15.08 -35.52
N GLN A 156 7.94 -15.32 -36.80
CA GLN A 156 8.16 -16.60 -37.45
C GLN A 156 9.56 -17.08 -37.07
N PHE A 157 9.64 -18.21 -36.36
CA PHE A 157 10.89 -18.96 -36.31
C PHE A 157 11.29 -19.27 -37.75
N PRO A 158 12.56 -19.07 -38.14
CA PRO A 158 12.99 -19.37 -39.49
C PRO A 158 12.65 -20.83 -39.80
N THR A 159 11.79 -21.04 -40.80
CA THR A 159 11.31 -22.36 -41.20
C THR A 159 12.39 -23.17 -41.92
N ASN A 160 13.54 -22.55 -42.21
CA ASN A 160 14.68 -23.20 -42.84
C ASN A 160 16.00 -22.60 -42.35
N ILE A 161 16.99 -23.45 -42.05
CA ILE A 161 18.34 -23.06 -41.59
C ILE A 161 19.03 -22.05 -42.53
N ASN A 162 18.70 -22.09 -43.83
CA ASN A 162 19.25 -21.18 -44.83
C ASN A 162 18.75 -19.73 -44.72
N GLN A 163 17.68 -19.45 -43.97
CA GLN A 163 17.17 -18.10 -43.74
C GLN A 163 17.98 -17.31 -42.68
N ILE A 164 18.87 -17.99 -41.95
CA ILE A 164 19.72 -17.41 -40.90
C ILE A 164 21.02 -16.79 -41.49
N LYS A 165 21.26 -16.93 -42.79
CA LYS A 165 22.56 -16.59 -43.40
C LYS A 165 22.93 -15.11 -43.46
N ASN A 166 22.04 -14.17 -43.08
CA ASN A 166 22.32 -12.73 -43.10
C ASN A 166 21.93 -12.00 -41.81
N GLN A 167 22.06 -12.64 -40.65
CA GLN A 167 22.19 -11.91 -39.39
C GLN A 167 23.60 -12.13 -38.86
N ASN A 168 24.44 -11.10 -39.03
CA ASN A 168 25.74 -10.95 -38.37
C ASN A 168 25.52 -10.76 -36.85
N VAL A 169 24.93 -11.75 -36.19
CA VAL A 169 24.88 -11.85 -34.73
C VAL A 169 25.33 -13.26 -34.40
N PHE A 170 26.64 -13.43 -34.42
CA PHE A 170 27.33 -14.61 -33.91
C PHE A 170 27.14 -14.64 -32.39
N VAL A 171 26.01 -15.15 -31.92
CA VAL A 171 25.89 -15.59 -30.51
C VAL A 171 26.38 -17.02 -30.48
N SER A 172 27.70 -17.19 -30.37
CA SER A 172 28.30 -18.46 -29.97
C SER A 172 28.12 -18.61 -28.47
N GLU A 173 26.92 -18.94 -28.01
CA GLU A 173 26.74 -19.50 -26.68
C GLU A 173 27.43 -20.87 -26.67
N LYS A 174 28.64 -20.88 -26.09
CA LYS A 174 29.33 -22.10 -25.65
C LYS A 174 28.44 -22.77 -24.60
N TRP A 175 27.66 -23.75 -25.02
CA TRP A 175 27.09 -24.73 -24.12
C TRP A 175 28.24 -25.56 -23.53
N GLY A 176 28.61 -25.23 -22.29
CA GLY A 176 29.40 -26.09 -21.41
C GLY A 176 30.85 -25.68 -21.23
N ILE A 177 31.13 -24.79 -20.27
CA ILE A 177 32.26 -24.92 -19.32
C ILE A 177 31.83 -24.22 -18.01
N SER A 178 31.83 -24.97 -16.91
CA SER A 178 31.50 -24.53 -15.55
C SER A 178 32.54 -23.57 -14.97
N GLU A 179 32.13 -22.58 -14.19
CA GLU A 179 33.00 -21.62 -13.50
C GLU A 179 33.54 -22.13 -12.13
N SER A 180 33.29 -23.38 -11.77
CA SER A 180 33.61 -23.90 -10.42
C SER A 180 34.52 -25.13 -10.37
N ALA A 181 35.20 -25.51 -11.45
CA ALA A 181 36.17 -26.59 -11.42
C ALA A 181 37.41 -26.23 -12.24
N ALA A 182 38.58 -26.36 -11.62
CA ALA A 182 39.92 -26.18 -12.21
C ALA A 182 40.43 -24.74 -12.39
N LYS A 183 40.63 -24.03 -11.28
CA LYS A 183 41.89 -23.32 -11.05
C LYS A 183 42.61 -24.00 -9.89
N ILE A 184 43.17 -25.16 -10.20
CA ILE A 184 44.32 -25.71 -9.49
C ILE A 184 45.50 -24.89 -10.00
N ASP A 185 46.17 -24.27 -9.05
CA ASP A 185 47.41 -23.50 -9.16
C ASP A 185 48.51 -24.28 -9.90
N PRO A 186 49.12 -23.72 -10.96
CA PRO A 186 50.38 -24.20 -11.48
C PRO A 186 51.41 -23.06 -11.50
N GLU A 187 51.80 -22.55 -10.32
CA GLU A 187 53.12 -21.95 -10.11
C GLU A 187 53.76 -22.54 -8.84
N PHE A 188 53.77 -23.88 -8.79
CA PHE A 188 54.85 -24.64 -8.19
C PHE A 188 55.86 -24.90 -9.32
N ASP A 189 57.11 -24.49 -9.09
CA ASP A 189 58.34 -24.65 -9.87
C ASP A 189 58.69 -23.60 -10.96
N LEU A 190 59.54 -22.65 -10.53
CA LEU A 190 60.75 -22.09 -11.16
C LEU A 190 60.81 -20.54 -11.27
N ASP A 191 61.08 -19.84 -10.16
CA ASP A 191 62.39 -19.22 -9.84
C ASP A 191 62.37 -18.59 -8.42
#